data_AF-A0AA90NJD2-F1
#
_entry.id   AF-A0AA90NJD2-F1
#
_cell.length_a   1.000
_cell.length_b   1.000
_cell.length_c   1.000
_cell.angle_alpha   90.00
_cell.angle_beta   90.00
_cell.angle_gamma   90.00
#
_symmetry.space_group_name_H-M   'P 1'
#
loop_
_entity.id
_entity.type
_entity.pdbx_description
1 polymer ?
#
loop_
_entity_poly.entity_id
_entity_poly.type
_entity_poly.pdbx_seq_one_letter_code
_entity_poly.pdbx_strand_id
1 'polypeptide(L)' 'MTLVDSKSRLTLIGKVDTKHAEVVAESMIKLLKRMSSVCTITIDNGGEFAAHEKVAKE' A
#
# COMPACT_ATOMS: atom_id res chain seq x y z
N MET A 1 -3.82 3.73 6.60
CA MET A 1 -3.65 3.24 5.23
C MET A 1 -4.64 2.10 5.00
N THR A 2 -5.31 2.09 3.85
CA THR A 2 -6.26 1.04 3.48
C THR A 2 -5.93 0.58 2.07
N LEU A 3 -5.87 -0.73 1.86
CA LEU A 3 -5.71 -1.37 0.56
C LEU A 3 -6.93 -2.26 0.31
N VAL A 4 -7.52 -2.17 -0.86
CA VAL A 4 -8.70 -2.95 -1.23
C VAL A 4 -8.39 -3.72 -2.50
N ASP A 5 -8.57 -5.03 -2.46
CA ASP A 5 -8.54 -5.83 -3.68
C ASP A 5 -9.88 -5.70 -4.42
N SER A 6 -9.83 -5.23 -5.66
CA SER A 6 -11.02 -4.94 -6.47
C SER A 6 -11.82 -6.20 -6.85
N LYS A 7 -11.21 -7.38 -6.86
CA LYS A 7 -11.85 -8.64 -7.29
C LYS A 7 -12.53 -9.35 -6.13
N SER A 8 -11.77 -9.67 -5.09
CA SER A 8 -12.22 -10.38 -3.90
C SER A 8 -12.94 -9.49 -2.89
N ARG A 9 -12.78 -8.16 -3.01
CA ARG A 9 -13.23 -7.16 -2.01
C ARG A 9 -12.55 -7.32 -0.65
N LEU A 10 -11.43 -8.05 -0.59
CA LEU A 10 -10.61 -8.13 0.62
C LEU A 10 -10.04 -6.75 0.94
N THR A 11 -10.21 -6.33 2.20
CA THR A 11 -9.71 -5.04 2.69
C THR A 11 -8.62 -5.26 3.73
N LEU A 12 -7.45 -4.68 3.48
CA LEU A 12 -6.32 -4.68 4.40
C LEU A 12 -6.17 -3.28 4.98
N ILE A 13 -6.23 -3.18 6.31
CA ILE A 13 -6.12 -1.90 7.02
C ILE A 13 -4.85 -1.92 7.86
N GLY A 14 -4.03 -0.88 7.71
CA GLY A 14 -2.85 -0.61 8.52
C GLY A 14 -2.95 0.77 9.15
N LYS A 15 -2.81 0.84 10.48
CA LYS A 15 -2.67 2.12 11.16
C LYS A 15 -1.33 2.73 10.76
N VAL A 16 -1.35 4.01 10.39
CA VAL A 16 -0.17 4.82 10.10
C VAL A 16 -0.24 6.05 10.98
N ASP A 17 0.84 6.37 11.68
CA ASP A 17 0.86 7.49 12.62
C ASP A 17 1.00 8.85 11.90
N THR A 18 1.55 8.85 10.69
CA THR A 18 1.68 10.05 9.84
C THR A 18 1.36 9.74 8.38
N LYS A 19 1.12 10.78 7.59
CA LYS A 19 0.93 10.69 6.13
C LYS A 19 2.25 10.86 5.34
N HIS A 20 3.40 10.69 5.98
CA HIS A 20 4.68 10.79 5.28
C HIS A 20 4.85 9.61 4.32
N ALA A 21 5.34 9.89 3.11
CA ALA A 21 5.42 8.90 2.03
C ALA A 21 6.18 7.63 2.41
N GLU A 22 7.27 7.77 3.16
CA GLU A 22 8.07 6.65 3.68
C GLU A 22 7.26 5.75 4.62
N VAL A 23 6.54 6.34 5.59
CA VAL A 23 5.72 5.61 6.57
C VAL A 23 4.57 4.87 5.88
N VAL A 24 3.96 5.52 4.88
CA VAL A 24 2.89 4.91 4.09
C VAL A 24 3.44 3.76 3.24
N ALA A 25 4.59 3.93 2.59
CA ALA A 25 5.23 2.87 1.82
C ALA A 25 5.57 1.64 2.68
N GLU A 26 6.16 1.83 3.87
CA GLU A 26 6.44 0.73 4.79
C GLU A 26 5.16 0.00 5.24
N SER A 27 4.11 0.76 5.54
CA SER A 27 2.81 0.16 5.86
C SER A 27 2.21 -0.59 4.67
N MET A 28 2.37 -0.09 3.44
CA MET A 28 1.91 -0.78 2.22
C MET A 28 2.64 -2.11 2.06
N ILE A 29 3.98 -2.12 2.11
CA ILE A 29 4.79 -3.33 1.98
C ILE A 29 4.37 -4.38 3.02
N LYS A 30 4.19 -3.97 4.29
CA LYS A 30 3.77 -4.87 5.37
C LYS A 30 2.37 -5.45 5.17
N LEU A 31 1.46 -4.72 4.51
CA LEU A 31 0.12 -5.22 4.20
C LEU A 31 0.17 -6.15 2.98
N LEU A 32 0.88 -5.76 1.92
CA LEU A 32 1.01 -6.50 0.66
C LEU A 32 1.73 -7.84 0.84
N LYS A 33 2.73 -7.93 1.74
CA LYS A 33 3.40 -9.20 2.09
C LYS A 33 2.46 -10.28 2.66
N ARG A 34 1.22 -9.93 3.04
CA ARG A 34 0.20 -10.90 3.50
C ARG A 34 -0.66 -11.46 2.35
N MET A 35 -0.54 -10.88 1.17
CA MET A 35 -1.22 -11.36 -0.03
C MET A 35 -0.34 -12.39 -0.73
N SER A 36 -0.95 -13.48 -1.21
CA SER A 36 -0.22 -14.52 -1.96
C SER A 36 0.29 -14.02 -3.32
N SER A 37 -0.36 -13.02 -3.89
CA SER A 37 -0.01 -12.45 -5.20
C SER A 37 -0.60 -11.06 -5.35
N VAL A 38 0.19 -10.14 -5.90
CA VAL A 38 -0.26 -8.79 -6.27
C VAL A 38 0.21 -8.53 -7.70
N CYS A 39 -0.72 -8.29 -8.63
CA CYS A 39 -0.39 -8.03 -10.03
C CYS A 39 -0.25 -6.54 -10.35
N THR A 40 -1.14 -5.71 -9.80
CA THR A 40 -1.22 -4.29 -10.12
C THR A 40 -1.79 -3.54 -8.92
N ILE A 41 -1.18 -2.41 -8.58
CA ILE A 41 -1.65 -1.52 -7.53
C ILE A 41 -1.98 -0.18 -8.19
N THR A 42 -3.19 0.31 -7.95
CA THR A 42 -3.60 1.64 -8.37
C THR A 42 -3.70 2.52 -7.13
N ILE A 43 -2.93 3.61 -7.13
CA ILE A 43 -2.92 4.64 -6.09
C ILE A 43 -3.29 5.98 -6.73
N ASP A 44 -3.88 6.88 -5.95
CA ASP A 44 -4.05 8.26 -6.38
C ASP A 44 -2.70 9.02 -6.33
N ASN A 45 -2.68 10.22 -6.93
CA ASN A 45 -1.48 11.08 -6.98
C ASN A 45 -1.23 11.85 -5.66
N GLY A 46 -1.74 11.35 -4.53
CA GLY A 46 -1.48 11.90 -3.21
C GLY A 46 0.00 11.90 -2.88
N GLY A 47 0.48 12.98 -2.25
CA GLY A 47 1.88 13.11 -1.85
C GLY A 47 2.33 12.03 -0.85
N GLU A 48 1.38 11.45 -0.11
CA GLU A 48 1.62 10.31 0.77
C GLU A 48 2.01 9.01 0.02
N PHE A 49 1.89 8.98 -1.31
CA PHE A 49 2.30 7.84 -2.15
C PHE A 49 3.53 8.14 -3.02
N ALA A 50 4.22 9.26 -2.79
CA ALA A 50 5.40 9.63 -3.57
C ALA A 50 6.52 8.57 -3.53
N ALA A 51 6.58 7.74 -2.48
CA ALA A 51 7.53 6.65 -2.33
C ALA A 51 7.07 5.31 -2.93
N HIS A 52 6.13 5.32 -3.88
CA HIS A 52 5.59 4.10 -4.53
C HIS A 52 6.66 3.23 -5.22
N GLU A 53 7.73 3.84 -5.74
CA GLU A 53 8.85 3.09 -6.32
C GLU A 53 9.53 2.15 -5.32
N LYS A 54 9.56 2.50 -4.03
CA LYS A 54 10.06 1.64 -2.95
C LYS A 54 9.16 0.42 -2.77
N VAL A 55 7.84 0.63 -2.83
CA VAL A 55 6.86 -0.45 -2.71
C VAL A 55 6.95 -1.42 -3.88
N ALA A 56 7.24 -0.94 -5.10
CA ALA A 56 7.34 -1.78 -6.28
C ALA A 56 8.61 -2.67 -6.32
N LYS A 57 9.63 -2.37 -5.51
CA LYS A 57 10.90 -3.11 -5.46
C LYS A 57 10.91 -4.26 -4.44
N GLU A 58 9.95 -4.28 -3.52
CA GLU A 58 9.84 -5.22 -2.39
C GLU A 58 8.83 -6.34 -2.65
#